data_AF-A0A9N8QMP4-F1
#
_entry.id   AF-A0A9N8QMP4-F1
#
_cell.length_a   1.000
_cell.length_b   1.000
_cell.length_c   1.000
_cell.angle_alpha   90.00
_cell.angle_beta   90.00
_cell.angle_gamma   90.00
#
_symmetry.space_group_name_H-M   'P 1'
#
loop_
_entity.id
_entity.type
_entity.pdbx_description
1 polymer ?
#
loop_
_entity_poly.entity_id
_entity_poly.type
_entity_poly.pdbx_seq_one_letter_code
_entity_poly.pdbx_strand_id
1 'polypeptide(L)'
;DGSGNNPHIPELGKSGTSYSRSVPPVQPKAAAPPDPELVYEKLLRRRGFTPHPSGLNRIFFSFATIVIHELFQTNHEKPWINNTTSYFDLSTLYGNNADEQAQVRTFDNGRIWPDVISSERLMRMPPPVIAVLLLFSRHHNYIAEHLLDINECGKYVRDTSKLDEATKKWQDKDIFQLSRNIN
;
A
#
# COMPACT_ATOMS: atom_id res chain seq x y z
N ASP A 1 7.03 -8.74 -0.32
CA ASP A 1 7.60 -8.17 -1.55
C ASP A 1 6.71 -8.38 -2.77
N GLY A 2 5.53 -9.01 -2.65
CA GLY A 2 4.61 -9.22 -3.77
C GLY A 2 5.00 -10.38 -4.69
N SER A 3 6.10 -11.09 -4.40
CA SER A 3 6.45 -12.31 -5.15
C SER A 3 5.44 -13.44 -4.93
N GLY A 4 5.38 -14.38 -5.87
CA GLY A 4 4.54 -15.57 -5.78
C GLY A 4 3.05 -15.36 -6.05
N ASN A 5 2.63 -14.15 -6.43
CA ASN A 5 1.24 -13.86 -6.79
C ASN A 5 0.84 -14.54 -8.11
N ASN A 6 1.70 -14.49 -9.13
CA ASN A 6 1.50 -15.23 -10.38
C ASN A 6 2.17 -16.62 -10.30
N PRO A 7 1.42 -17.74 -10.47
CA PRO A 7 1.97 -19.10 -10.37
C PRO A 7 3.01 -19.45 -11.44
N HIS A 8 2.92 -18.82 -12.62
CA HIS A 8 3.82 -19.09 -13.76
C HIS A 8 5.01 -18.15 -13.81
N ILE A 9 4.86 -16.94 -13.27
CA ILE A 9 5.89 -15.89 -13.24
C ILE A 9 6.00 -15.35 -11.82
N PRO A 10 6.67 -16.06 -10.90
CA PRO A 10 6.69 -15.71 -9.48
C PRO A 10 7.23 -14.30 -9.17
N GLU A 11 8.09 -13.76 -10.04
CA GLU A 11 8.69 -12.43 -9.88
C GLU A 11 7.83 -11.30 -10.46
N LEU A 12 6.70 -11.61 -11.11
CA LEU A 12 5.80 -10.60 -11.68
C LEU A 12 5.27 -9.68 -10.57
N GLY A 13 5.38 -8.37 -10.77
CA GLY A 13 4.84 -7.35 -9.85
C GLY A 13 5.52 -7.26 -8.49
N LYS A 14 6.61 -8.01 -8.28
CA LYS A 14 7.43 -7.94 -7.06
C LYS A 14 8.07 -6.56 -6.92
N SER A 15 8.24 -6.09 -5.68
CA SER A 15 9.03 -4.90 -5.40
C SER A 15 10.48 -5.02 -5.87
N GLY A 16 11.06 -3.93 -6.36
CA GLY A 16 12.41 -3.88 -6.91
C GLY A 16 12.51 -4.31 -8.38
N THR A 17 11.38 -4.49 -9.07
CA THR A 17 11.34 -4.86 -10.50
C THR A 17 11.10 -3.64 -11.40
N SER A 18 11.39 -3.80 -12.69
CA SER A 18 11.25 -2.71 -13.67
C SER A 18 9.79 -2.37 -13.98
N TYR A 19 9.51 -1.09 -14.23
CA TYR A 19 8.22 -0.68 -14.78
C TYR A 19 7.99 -1.27 -16.17
N SER A 20 6.73 -1.59 -16.46
CA SER A 20 6.30 -1.96 -17.80
C SER A 20 6.31 -0.74 -18.73
N ARG A 21 6.41 -1.01 -20.04
CA ARG A 21 6.26 0.01 -21.08
C ARG A 21 5.17 -0.42 -22.05
N SER A 22 4.09 0.35 -22.11
CA SER A 22 3.00 0.10 -23.06
C SER A 22 3.32 0.61 -24.46
N VAL A 23 4.22 1.60 -24.58
CA VAL A 23 4.61 2.20 -25.85
C VAL A 23 6.14 2.17 -26.04
N PRO A 24 6.64 1.86 -27.25
CA PRO A 24 8.06 1.94 -27.54
C PRO A 24 8.55 3.41 -27.57
N PRO A 25 9.78 3.70 -27.13
CA PRO A 25 10.36 5.04 -27.20
C PRO A 25 10.78 5.37 -28.63
N VAL A 26 9.82 5.72 -29.48
CA VAL A 26 10.05 5.94 -30.93
C VAL A 26 10.48 7.37 -31.28
N GLN A 27 10.19 8.34 -30.40
CA GLN A 27 10.54 9.74 -30.63
C GLN A 27 11.85 10.11 -29.91
N PRO A 28 12.81 10.73 -30.60
CA PRO A 28 13.99 11.27 -29.94
C PRO A 28 13.59 12.39 -28.99
N LYS A 29 14.30 12.50 -27.86
CA LYS A 29 14.13 13.66 -26.96
C LYS A 29 14.55 14.92 -27.70
N ALA A 30 13.77 15.99 -27.57
CA ALA A 30 14.13 17.29 -28.12
C ALA A 30 15.48 17.75 -27.53
N ALA A 31 16.34 18.33 -28.37
CA ALA A 31 17.67 18.80 -27.95
C ALA A 31 17.59 19.92 -26.90
N ALA A 32 16.55 20.75 -26.97
CA ALA A 32 16.27 21.81 -26.01
C ALA A 32 14.78 21.77 -25.64
N PRO A 33 14.39 21.07 -24.54
CA PRO A 33 13.03 21.14 -24.05
C PRO A 33 12.73 22.56 -23.51
N PRO A 34 11.46 22.99 -23.49
CA PRO A 34 11.08 24.25 -22.86
C PRO A 34 11.43 24.23 -21.37
N ASP A 35 11.68 25.42 -20.83
CA ASP A 35 11.91 25.61 -19.40
C ASP A 35 10.71 25.09 -18.57
N PRO A 36 10.92 24.20 -17.58
CA PRO A 36 9.84 23.66 -16.75
C PRO A 36 9.00 24.74 -16.07
N GLU A 37 9.62 25.85 -15.64
CA GLU A 37 8.91 26.96 -15.00
C GLU A 37 7.95 27.65 -15.97
N LEU A 38 8.39 27.86 -17.22
CA LEU A 38 7.54 28.41 -18.27
C LEU A 38 6.32 27.50 -18.54
N VAL A 39 6.50 26.19 -18.57
CA VAL A 39 5.40 25.22 -18.73
C VAL A 39 4.42 25.32 -17.57
N TYR A 40 4.92 25.39 -16.34
CA TYR A 40 4.09 25.55 -15.14
C TYR A 40 3.27 26.84 -15.20
N GLU A 41 3.90 28.00 -15.39
CA GLU A 41 3.25 29.30 -15.39
C GLU A 41 2.20 29.44 -16.51
N LYS A 42 2.49 28.88 -17.69
CA LYS A 42 1.58 29.00 -18.84
C LYS A 42 0.43 28.00 -18.81
N LEU A 43 0.66 26.77 -18.34
CA LEU A 43 -0.30 25.66 -18.51
C LEU A 43 -0.85 25.11 -17.20
N LEU A 44 -0.06 25.02 -16.13
CA LEU A 44 -0.43 24.28 -14.91
C LEU A 44 -0.86 25.20 -13.75
N ARG A 45 -0.44 26.47 -13.77
CA ARG A 45 -0.77 27.43 -12.73
C ARG A 45 -2.28 27.62 -12.60
N ARG A 46 -2.78 27.37 -11.40
CA ARG A 46 -4.20 27.51 -11.07
C ARG A 46 -4.60 28.99 -11.07
N ARG A 47 -5.62 29.35 -11.87
CA ARG A 47 -6.20 30.71 -11.92
C ARG A 47 -7.46 30.88 -11.06
N GLY A 48 -8.10 29.79 -10.69
CA GLY A 48 -9.34 29.76 -9.90
C GLY A 48 -9.68 28.36 -9.43
N PHE A 49 -10.74 28.21 -8.65
CA PHE A 49 -11.32 26.89 -8.37
C PHE A 49 -12.28 26.49 -9.47
N THR A 50 -12.13 25.27 -9.97
CA THR A 50 -13.11 24.64 -10.86
C THR A 50 -13.60 23.37 -10.16
N PRO A 51 -14.90 23.25 -9.84
CA PRO A 51 -15.43 22.03 -9.27
C PRO A 51 -15.33 20.89 -10.29
N HIS A 52 -15.18 19.65 -9.80
CA HIS A 52 -15.14 18.49 -10.68
C HIS A 52 -16.51 18.31 -11.37
N PRO A 53 -16.58 18.13 -12.70
CA PRO A 53 -17.84 18.11 -13.44
C PRO A 53 -18.81 17.01 -12.96
N SER A 54 -18.28 15.86 -12.52
CA SER A 54 -19.06 14.75 -11.97
C SER A 54 -19.35 14.84 -10.46
N GLY A 55 -18.96 15.93 -9.79
CA GLY A 55 -19.19 16.12 -8.36
C GLY A 55 -18.28 15.32 -7.42
N LEU A 56 -17.11 14.86 -7.89
CA LEU A 56 -16.15 14.13 -7.06
C LEU A 56 -15.63 15.02 -5.92
N ASN A 57 -15.69 14.49 -4.69
CA ASN A 57 -15.25 15.19 -3.50
C ASN A 57 -13.74 15.01 -3.25
N ARG A 58 -13.21 15.72 -2.25
CA ARG A 58 -11.77 15.66 -1.89
C ARG A 58 -11.31 14.28 -1.42
N ILE A 59 -12.18 13.49 -0.79
CA ILE A 59 -11.84 12.16 -0.25
C ILE A 59 -11.50 11.20 -1.38
N PHE A 60 -12.19 11.29 -2.51
CA PHE A 60 -11.83 10.52 -3.71
C PHE A 60 -10.36 10.76 -4.12
N PHE A 61 -9.94 12.01 -4.21
CA PHE A 61 -8.56 12.35 -4.57
C PHE A 61 -7.55 11.94 -3.49
N SER A 62 -7.97 11.89 -2.23
CA SER A 62 -7.14 11.36 -1.15
C SER A 62 -6.94 9.86 -1.26
N PHE A 63 -8.01 9.11 -1.55
CA PHE A 63 -7.92 7.68 -1.81
C PHE A 63 -7.09 7.38 -3.07
N ALA A 64 -7.30 8.12 -4.16
CA ALA A 64 -6.47 7.99 -5.36
C ALA A 64 -4.99 8.27 -5.09
N THR A 65 -4.67 9.16 -4.14
CA THR A 65 -3.28 9.37 -3.70
C THR A 65 -2.72 8.11 -3.05
N ILE A 66 -3.48 7.41 -2.21
CA ILE A 66 -3.07 6.12 -1.62
C ILE A 66 -2.77 5.10 -2.72
N VAL A 67 -3.70 4.91 -3.67
CA VAL A 67 -3.54 3.98 -4.80
C VAL A 67 -2.23 4.24 -5.57
N ILE A 68 -1.92 5.51 -5.86
CA ILE A 68 -0.68 5.87 -6.55
C ILE A 68 0.56 5.51 -5.70
N HIS A 69 0.50 5.71 -4.39
CA HIS A 69 1.63 5.40 -3.51
C HIS A 69 1.83 3.91 -3.29
N GLU A 70 0.80 3.09 -3.48
CA GLU A 70 0.88 1.63 -3.45
C GLU A 70 1.46 1.05 -4.73
N LEU A 71 1.07 1.60 -5.88
CA LEU A 71 1.49 1.05 -7.17
C LEU A 71 2.85 1.58 -7.62
N PHE A 72 3.26 2.77 -7.16
CA PHE A 72 4.43 3.47 -7.68
C PHE A 72 5.34 4.02 -6.57
N GLN A 73 6.61 3.59 -6.63
CA GLN A 73 7.71 4.11 -5.82
C GLN A 73 9.00 4.06 -6.65
N THR A 74 9.21 5.07 -7.48
CA THR A 74 10.38 5.13 -8.35
C THR A 74 11.68 5.19 -7.55
N ASN A 75 12.63 4.33 -7.90
CA ASN A 75 13.97 4.36 -7.32
C ASN A 75 14.73 5.61 -7.80
N HIS A 76 15.35 6.34 -6.86
CA HIS A 76 16.06 7.58 -7.15
C HIS A 76 17.35 7.39 -7.96
N GLU A 77 18.04 6.26 -7.81
CA GLU A 77 19.27 5.94 -8.55
C GLU A 77 18.96 5.27 -9.89
N LYS A 78 17.92 4.44 -9.93
CA LYS A 78 17.49 3.67 -11.11
C LYS A 78 16.02 3.99 -11.45
N PRO A 79 15.73 5.08 -12.16
CA PRO A 79 14.35 5.56 -12.38
C PRO A 79 13.38 4.59 -13.08
N TRP A 80 13.89 3.52 -13.69
CA TRP A 80 13.07 2.48 -14.31
C TRP A 80 12.65 1.36 -13.35
N ILE A 81 13.13 1.36 -12.11
CA ILE A 81 12.80 0.38 -11.07
C ILE A 81 11.71 0.92 -10.15
N ASN A 82 10.73 0.06 -9.85
CA ASN A 82 9.71 0.29 -8.85
C ASN A 82 10.11 -0.35 -7.52
N ASN A 83 10.28 0.43 -6.45
CA ASN A 83 10.63 -0.06 -5.11
C ASN A 83 9.42 -0.60 -4.32
N THR A 84 8.19 -0.37 -4.79
CA THR A 84 6.97 -0.95 -4.18
C THR A 84 6.45 -2.12 -5.02
N THR A 85 5.49 -2.86 -4.47
CA THR A 85 4.77 -3.92 -5.18
C THR A 85 3.94 -3.29 -6.31
N SER A 86 3.79 -3.98 -7.44
CA SER A 86 2.91 -3.50 -8.52
C SER A 86 1.47 -4.01 -8.36
N TYR A 87 1.12 -4.45 -7.15
CA TYR A 87 -0.17 -5.00 -6.79
C TYR A 87 -0.94 -4.01 -5.93
N PHE A 88 -2.26 -4.15 -5.91
CA PHE A 88 -3.11 -3.43 -4.99
C PHE A 88 -3.27 -4.25 -3.71
N ASP A 89 -2.23 -4.23 -2.86
CA ASP A 89 -2.08 -5.12 -1.69
C ASP A 89 -1.87 -4.37 -0.36
N LEU A 90 -2.31 -3.11 -0.33
CA LEU A 90 -2.18 -2.19 0.80
C LEU A 90 -0.73 -2.07 1.32
N SER A 91 0.25 -2.11 0.43
CA SER A 91 1.68 -2.00 0.75
C SER A 91 2.02 -0.70 1.50
N THR A 92 1.22 0.36 1.33
CA THR A 92 1.40 1.60 2.10
C THR A 92 1.10 1.43 3.60
N LEU A 93 0.19 0.51 3.94
CA LEU A 93 -0.14 0.14 5.32
C LEU A 93 0.78 -0.96 5.84
N TYR A 94 0.94 -2.05 5.07
CA TYR A 94 1.60 -3.28 5.53
C TYR A 94 3.10 -3.37 5.22
N GLY A 95 3.63 -2.46 4.41
CA GLY A 95 5.02 -2.50 3.95
C GLY A 95 5.22 -3.30 2.66
N ASN A 96 6.33 -3.02 2.00
CA ASN A 96 6.71 -3.61 0.73
C ASN A 96 7.45 -4.94 0.90
N ASN A 97 8.14 -5.14 2.02
CA ASN A 97 8.96 -6.32 2.29
C ASN A 97 8.68 -6.89 3.69
N ALA A 98 9.29 -8.03 4.01
CA ALA A 98 9.05 -8.72 5.28
C ALA A 98 9.52 -7.88 6.49
N ASP A 99 10.57 -7.08 6.32
CA ASP A 99 11.13 -6.25 7.39
C ASP A 99 10.20 -5.08 7.71
N GLU A 100 9.72 -4.36 6.69
CA GLU A 100 8.71 -3.30 6.84
C GLU A 100 7.41 -3.86 7.43
N GLN A 101 7.01 -5.06 7.01
CA GLN A 101 5.82 -5.73 7.55
C GLN A 101 6.00 -6.13 9.03
N ALA A 102 7.20 -6.52 9.44
CA ALA A 102 7.48 -6.83 10.84
C ALA A 102 7.35 -5.58 11.74
N GLN A 103 7.67 -4.38 11.22
CA GLN A 103 7.60 -3.13 11.98
C GLN A 103 6.17 -2.71 12.34
N VAL A 104 5.19 -3.05 11.50
CA VAL A 104 3.79 -2.67 11.75
C VAL A 104 3.01 -3.68 12.61
N ARG A 105 3.53 -4.90 12.77
CA ARG A 105 2.86 -5.98 13.49
C ARG A 105 3.10 -5.91 14.99
N THR A 106 2.07 -6.27 15.76
CA THR A 106 2.20 -6.48 17.21
C THR A 106 2.70 -7.89 17.54
N PHE A 107 2.60 -8.83 16.58
CA PHE A 107 2.82 -10.26 16.77
C PHE A 107 1.91 -10.88 17.84
N ASP A 108 0.72 -10.30 18.00
CA ASP A 108 -0.30 -10.77 18.91
C ASP A 108 -1.66 -10.84 18.20
N ASN A 109 -2.13 -12.06 18.01
CA ASN A 109 -3.45 -12.36 17.42
C ASN A 109 -3.68 -11.75 16.04
N GLY A 110 -2.62 -11.63 15.26
CA GLY A 110 -2.64 -11.16 13.88
C GLY A 110 -2.89 -9.66 13.74
N ARG A 111 -2.77 -8.90 14.83
CA ARG A 111 -3.02 -7.45 14.86
C ARG A 111 -1.81 -6.62 14.39
N ILE A 112 -2.11 -5.39 14.03
CA ILE A 112 -1.13 -4.33 13.78
C ILE A 112 -1.23 -3.25 14.86
N TRP A 113 -0.16 -2.47 15.02
CA TRP A 113 -0.16 -1.34 15.95
C TRP A 113 -1.30 -0.37 15.63
N PRO A 114 -2.01 0.17 16.63
CA PRO A 114 -3.08 1.14 16.39
C PRO A 114 -2.56 2.35 15.62
N ASP A 115 -3.31 2.75 14.59
CA ASP A 115 -3.01 3.94 13.77
C ASP A 115 -1.62 3.91 13.11
N VAL A 116 -1.10 2.72 12.81
CA VAL A 116 0.19 2.54 12.13
C VAL A 116 0.08 2.66 10.62
N ILE A 117 1.14 3.19 10.01
CA ILE A 117 1.34 3.30 8.57
C ILE A 117 2.79 2.92 8.29
N SER A 118 3.03 2.02 7.34
CA SER A 118 4.39 1.61 6.97
C SER A 118 5.10 2.65 6.09
N SER A 119 4.38 3.27 5.14
CA SER A 119 5.00 4.17 4.17
C SER A 119 5.27 5.58 4.72
N GLU A 120 6.55 5.92 4.92
CA GLU A 120 6.98 7.28 5.31
C GLU A 120 6.60 8.36 4.29
N ARG A 121 6.46 8.00 3.00
CA ARG A 121 6.11 8.95 1.93
C ARG A 121 4.75 9.61 2.16
N LEU A 122 3.82 8.88 2.79
CA LEU A 122 2.49 9.39 3.07
C LEU A 122 2.48 10.45 4.18
N MET A 123 3.52 10.53 5.01
CA MET A 123 3.64 11.58 6.03
C MET A 123 3.81 12.98 5.43
N ARG A 124 4.20 13.06 4.15
CA ARG A 124 4.28 14.32 3.40
C ARG A 124 3.01 14.66 2.63
N MET A 125 1.98 13.81 2.72
CA MET A 125 0.71 14.00 2.04
C MET A 125 -0.28 14.78 2.91
N PRO A 126 -1.31 15.40 2.31
CA PRO A 126 -2.32 16.13 3.07
C PRO A 126 -3.05 15.24 4.09
N PRO A 127 -3.48 15.78 5.24
CA PRO A 127 -4.11 15.00 6.33
C PRO A 127 -5.26 14.06 5.91
N PRO A 128 -6.13 14.39 4.93
CA PRO A 128 -7.19 13.47 4.52
C PRO A 128 -6.68 12.16 3.90
N VAL A 129 -5.46 12.12 3.37
CA VAL A 129 -4.82 10.88 2.88
C VAL A 129 -4.52 9.95 4.06
N ILE A 130 -3.89 10.51 5.10
CA ILE A 130 -3.56 9.79 6.33
C ILE A 130 -4.84 9.31 7.00
N ALA A 131 -5.87 10.15 7.11
CA ALA A 131 -7.15 9.79 7.73
C ALA A 131 -7.81 8.57 7.06
N VAL A 132 -7.79 8.48 5.73
CA VAL A 132 -8.33 7.31 5.00
C VAL A 132 -7.49 6.06 5.29
N LEU A 133 -6.16 6.18 5.33
CA LEU A 133 -5.30 5.03 5.62
C LEU A 133 -5.45 4.53 7.06
N LEU A 134 -5.68 5.42 8.02
CA LEU A 134 -6.01 5.06 9.40
C LEU A 134 -7.31 4.26 9.49
N LEU A 135 -8.29 4.51 8.62
CA LEU A 135 -9.50 3.68 8.55
C LEU A 135 -9.15 2.24 8.16
N PHE A 136 -8.30 2.03 7.15
CA PHE A 136 -7.82 0.70 6.77
C PHE A 136 -7.00 0.04 7.89
N SER A 137 -6.17 0.81 8.60
CA SER A 137 -5.39 0.33 9.75
C SER A 137 -6.30 -0.20 10.87
N ARG A 138 -7.33 0.56 11.23
CA ARG A 138 -8.33 0.15 12.23
C ARG A 138 -9.20 -1.01 11.73
N HIS A 139 -9.55 -1.01 10.45
CA HIS A 139 -10.35 -2.08 9.85
C HIS A 139 -9.61 -3.42 9.84
N HIS A 140 -8.29 -3.44 9.65
CA HIS A 140 -7.48 -4.66 9.81
C HIS A 140 -7.67 -5.29 11.19
N ASN A 141 -7.52 -4.50 12.26
CA ASN A 141 -7.68 -5.00 13.63
C ASN A 141 -9.12 -5.44 13.93
N TYR A 142 -10.11 -4.76 13.35
CA TYR A 142 -11.51 -5.18 13.43
C TYR A 142 -11.73 -6.55 12.78
N ILE A 143 -11.16 -6.80 11.59
CA ILE A 143 -11.23 -8.09 10.90
C ILE A 143 -10.54 -9.17 11.73
N ALA A 144 -9.32 -8.91 12.22
CA ALA A 144 -8.54 -9.87 13.00
C ALA A 144 -9.29 -10.33 14.27
N GLU A 145 -9.96 -9.41 14.95
CA GLU A 145 -10.80 -9.71 16.11
C GLU A 145 -12.03 -10.57 15.73
N HIS A 146 -12.71 -10.23 14.63
CA HIS A 146 -13.90 -10.98 14.18
C HIS A 146 -13.56 -12.40 13.71
N LEU A 147 -12.38 -12.60 13.09
CA LEU A 147 -11.90 -13.93 12.73
C LEU A 147 -11.70 -14.82 13.95
N LEU A 148 -11.28 -14.25 15.08
CA LEU A 148 -11.15 -14.93 16.37
C LEU A 148 -12.49 -15.19 17.07
N ASP A 149 -13.41 -14.24 16.98
CA ASP A 149 -14.72 -14.32 17.64
C ASP A 149 -15.65 -15.35 16.99
N ILE A 150 -15.76 -15.32 15.66
CA ILE A 150 -16.69 -16.17 14.91
C ILE A 150 -16.17 -17.61 14.86
N ASN A 151 -14.92 -17.78 14.38
CA ASN A 151 -14.13 -19.01 14.39
C ASN A 151 -14.96 -20.32 14.26
N GLU A 152 -15.82 -20.41 13.24
CA GLU A 152 -16.81 -21.49 13.07
C GLU A 152 -16.19 -22.89 13.09
N CYS A 153 -14.99 -23.04 12.55
CA CYS A 153 -14.28 -24.32 12.48
C CYS A 153 -13.44 -24.63 13.73
N GLY A 154 -13.40 -23.74 14.73
CA GLY A 154 -12.53 -23.88 15.90
C GLY A 154 -11.03 -23.88 15.55
N LYS A 155 -10.65 -23.23 14.45
CA LYS A 155 -9.26 -23.16 13.95
C LYS A 155 -8.35 -22.37 14.90
N TYR A 156 -8.89 -21.34 15.55
CA TYR A 156 -8.15 -20.44 16.41
C TYR A 156 -8.49 -20.60 17.89
N VAL A 157 -7.56 -20.23 18.77
CA VAL A 157 -7.77 -20.21 20.22
C VAL A 157 -7.61 -18.78 20.72
N ARG A 158 -8.70 -18.21 21.26
CA ARG A 158 -8.73 -16.83 21.78
C ARG A 158 -7.74 -16.61 22.92
N ASP A 159 -7.70 -17.56 23.85
CA ASP A 159 -6.82 -17.50 25.01
C ASP A 159 -5.43 -18.01 24.64
N THR A 160 -4.58 -17.10 24.20
CA THR A 160 -3.21 -17.40 23.76
C THR A 160 -2.33 -17.94 24.90
N SER A 161 -2.71 -17.81 26.17
CA SER A 161 -1.95 -18.37 27.30
C SER A 161 -1.92 -19.91 27.29
N LYS A 162 -2.90 -20.53 26.65
CA LYS A 162 -3.04 -21.99 26.54
C LYS A 162 -2.26 -22.60 25.38
N LEU A 163 -1.74 -21.75 24.49
CA LEU A 163 -1.00 -22.18 23.31
C LEU A 163 0.49 -22.27 23.62
N ASP A 164 1.19 -23.17 22.93
CA ASP A 164 2.64 -23.17 22.86
C ASP A 164 3.14 -22.02 21.97
N GLU A 165 4.41 -21.65 22.11
CA GLU A 165 4.98 -20.53 21.35
C GLU A 165 4.97 -20.76 19.83
N ALA A 166 5.03 -22.02 19.37
CA ALA A 166 4.96 -22.34 17.96
C ALA A 166 3.55 -22.12 17.39
N THR A 167 2.50 -22.59 18.08
CA THR A 167 1.11 -22.39 17.63
C THR A 167 0.69 -20.93 17.75
N LYS A 168 1.15 -20.18 18.78
CA LYS A 168 0.92 -18.73 18.86
C LYS A 168 1.45 -17.99 17.62
N LYS A 169 2.70 -18.27 17.23
CA LYS A 169 3.32 -17.65 16.06
C LYS A 169 2.61 -18.03 14.76
N TRP A 170 2.18 -19.28 14.65
CA TRP A 170 1.41 -19.74 13.50
C TRP A 170 0.04 -19.04 13.42
N GLN A 171 -0.71 -19.01 14.52
CA GLN A 171 -2.02 -18.39 14.62
C GLN A 171 -1.95 -16.89 14.31
N ASP A 172 -1.02 -16.17 14.93
CA ASP A 172 -0.80 -14.75 14.67
C ASP A 172 -0.51 -14.49 13.18
N LYS A 173 0.39 -15.28 12.57
CA LYS A 173 0.72 -15.14 11.15
C LYS A 173 -0.47 -15.45 10.25
N ASP A 174 -1.23 -16.50 10.54
CA ASP A 174 -2.37 -16.92 9.72
C ASP A 174 -3.51 -15.89 9.77
N ILE A 175 -3.87 -15.41 10.97
CA ILE A 175 -4.88 -14.37 11.16
C ILE A 175 -4.43 -13.06 10.49
N PHE A 176 -3.17 -12.66 10.64
CA PHE A 176 -2.64 -11.45 10.02
C PHE A 176 -2.77 -11.51 8.48
N GLN A 177 -2.34 -12.62 7.86
CA GLN A 177 -2.40 -12.76 6.40
C GLN A 177 -3.85 -12.85 5.90
N LEU A 178 -4.73 -13.52 6.64
CA LEU A 178 -6.15 -13.59 6.27
C LEU A 178 -6.82 -12.22 6.40
N SER A 179 -6.57 -11.49 7.49
CA SER A 179 -7.07 -10.13 7.70
C SER A 179 -6.56 -9.18 6.62
N ARG A 180 -5.29 -9.32 6.24
CA ARG A 180 -4.68 -8.56 5.13
C ARG A 180 -5.32 -8.86 3.78
N ASN A 181 -5.70 -10.11 3.50
CA ASN A 181 -6.33 -10.46 2.24
C ASN A 181 -7.79 -10.00 2.13
N ILE A 182 -8.48 -9.87 3.26
CA ILE A 182 -9.87 -9.39 3.34
C ILE A 182 -9.92 -7.86 3.25
N ASN A 183 -8.99 -7.18 3.93
CA ASN A 183 -8.92 -5.72 4.02
C ASN A 183 -8.48 -5.09 2.69
#